data_AF-A0A943X2M8-F1
#
_entry.id   AF-A0A943X2M8-F1
#
_cell.length_a   1.000
_cell.length_b   1.000
_cell.length_c   1.000
_cell.angle_alpha   90.00
_cell.angle_beta   90.00
_cell.angle_gamma   90.00
#
_symmetry.space_group_name_H-M   'P 1'
#
loop_
_entity.id
_entity.type
_entity.pdbx_description
1 polymer ?
#
loop_
_entity_poly.entity_id
_entity_poly.type
_entity_poly.pdbx_seq_one_letter_code
_entity_poly.pdbx_strand_id
1 'polypeptide(L)'
;MWRGWLLLPILLPALGGIGVLGIHTLRVRRRAVSLLLAAQLLLVAAVFRMEGEPFVFLTLTEGVRFVLRTDALGRLFAELICAVWFAV
;
A
#
# COMPACT_ATOMS: atom_id res chain seq x y z
N MET A 1 0.58 -20.09 1.26
CA MET A 1 0.79 -18.70 1.74
C MET A 1 -0.25 -17.81 1.08
N TRP A 2 -0.97 -16.99 1.84
CA TRP A 2 -2.16 -16.27 1.34
C TRP A 2 -1.76 -15.23 0.27
N ARG A 3 -2.41 -15.24 -0.91
CA ARG A 3 -2.01 -14.42 -2.06
C ARG A 3 -2.44 -12.93 -1.98
N GLY A 4 -3.35 -12.58 -1.06
CA GLY A 4 -3.94 -11.24 -0.98
C GLY A 4 -3.09 -10.15 -0.31
N TRP A 5 -1.87 -10.46 0.16
CA TRP A 5 -1.04 -9.50 0.89
C TRP A 5 -0.57 -8.32 0.03
N LEU A 6 -0.44 -8.52 -1.28
CA LEU A 6 -0.10 -7.47 -2.25
C LEU A 6 -1.16 -6.37 -2.36
N LEU A 7 -2.39 -6.63 -1.90
CA LEU A 7 -3.44 -5.60 -1.84
C LEU A 7 -3.32 -4.71 -0.61
N LEU A 8 -2.74 -5.19 0.49
CA LEU A 8 -2.69 -4.44 1.76
C LEU A 8 -2.00 -3.07 1.59
N PRO A 9 -0.85 -2.95 0.91
CA PRO A 9 -0.20 -1.67 0.65
C PRO A 9 -1.05 -0.70 -0.18
N ILE A 10 -2.03 -1.18 -0.94
CA ILE A 10 -2.92 -0.34 -1.75
C ILE A 10 -4.17 0.05 -0.93
N LEU A 11 -4.70 -0.90 -0.15
CA LEU A 11 -5.93 -0.72 0.63
C LEU A 11 -5.72 0.15 1.88
N LEU A 12 -4.60 -0.01 2.60
CA LEU A 12 -4.33 0.73 3.82
C LEU A 12 -4.36 2.27 3.63
N PRO A 13 -3.68 2.86 2.63
CA PRO A 13 -3.71 4.30 2.44
C PRO A 13 -5.06 4.77 1.87
N ALA A 14 -5.72 3.97 1.04
CA ALA A 14 -7.03 4.30 0.49
C ALA A 14 -8.11 4.36 1.59
N LEU A 15 -8.22 3.30 2.40
CA LEU A 15 -9.21 3.23 3.48
C LEU A 15 -8.87 4.15 4.64
N GLY A 16 -7.60 4.18 5.04
CA GLY A 16 -7.18 5.05 6.12
C GLY A 16 -7.21 6.53 5.75
N GLY A 17 -6.95 6.88 4.49
CA GLY A 17 -7.16 8.23 3.96
C GLY A 17 -8.61 8.69 4.09
N ILE A 18 -9.57 7.82 3.74
CA ILE A 18 -11.01 8.08 3.95
C ILE A 18 -11.32 8.24 5.44
N GLY A 19 -10.79 7.37 6.30
CA GLY A 19 -11.03 7.43 7.74
C GLY A 19 -10.56 8.74 8.38
N VAL A 20 -9.46 9.31 7.88
CA VAL A 20 -8.92 10.59 8.36
C VAL A 20 -9.80 11.79 7.98
N LEU A 21 -10.65 11.69 6.94
CA LEU A 21 -11.57 12.77 6.54
C LEU A 21 -12.61 13.10 7.62
N GLY A 22 -12.99 12.11 8.44
CA GLY A 22 -13.91 12.31 9.56
C GLY A 22 -13.30 13.03 10.76
N ILE A 23 -12.00 13.32 10.75
CA ILE A 23 -11.30 13.97 11.87
C ILE A 23 -11.32 15.49 11.68
N HIS A 24 -12.19 16.16 12.42
CA HIS A 24 -12.36 17.61 12.35
C HIS A 24 -11.26 18.41 13.09
N THR A 25 -10.47 17.75 13.94
CA THR A 25 -9.38 18.41 14.68
C THR A 25 -8.04 18.29 13.96
N LEU A 26 -7.45 19.43 13.57
CA LEU A 26 -6.18 19.49 12.83
C LEU A 26 -5.03 18.71 13.49
N ARG A 27 -4.90 18.80 14.82
CA ARG A 27 -3.82 18.13 15.57
C ARG A 27 -3.95 16.60 15.52
N VAL A 28 -5.17 16.08 15.70
CA VAL A 28 -5.44 14.64 15.67
C VAL A 28 -5.34 14.13 14.24
N ARG A 29 -5.86 14.88 13.28
CA ARG A 29 -5.79 14.56 11.85
C ARG A 29 -4.34 14.41 11.40
N ARG A 30 -3.47 15.37 11.76
CA ARG A 30 -2.04 15.31 11.43
C ARG A 30 -1.36 14.08 12.03
N ARG A 31 -1.61 13.79 13.31
CA ARG A 31 -1.06 12.57 13.96
C ARG A 31 -1.55 11.29 13.29
N ALA A 32 -2.84 11.22 12.95
CA ALA A 32 -3.42 10.06 12.27
C ALA A 32 -2.80 9.85 10.89
N VAL A 33 -2.60 10.92 10.10
CA VAL A 33 -1.89 10.85 8.80
C VAL A 33 -0.46 10.39 9.00
N SER A 34 0.29 10.96 9.94
CA SER A 34 1.68 10.56 10.18
C SER A 34 1.79 9.08 10.60
N LEU A 35 0.89 8.60 11.46
CA LEU A 35 0.85 7.18 11.85
C LEU A 35 0.48 6.28 10.67
N LEU A 36 -0.46 6.71 9.84
CA LEU A 36 -0.87 5.99 8.63
C LEU A 36 0.30 5.86 7.64
N LEU A 37 1.04 6.96 7.40
CA LEU A 37 2.19 6.95 6.50
C LEU A 37 3.35 6.11 7.07
N ALA A 38 3.58 6.16 8.39
CA ALA A 38 4.58 5.30 9.04
C ALA A 38 4.21 3.82 8.91
N ALA A 39 2.95 3.47 9.19
CA ALA A 39 2.45 2.11 9.03
C ALA A 39 2.54 1.64 7.57
N GLN A 40 2.23 2.52 6.62
CA GLN A 40 2.34 2.26 5.19
C GLN A 40 3.79 1.91 4.78
N LEU A 41 4.77 2.65 5.29
CA LEU A 41 6.18 2.44 4.99
C LEU A 41 6.67 1.07 5.51
N LEU A 42 6.27 0.71 6.74
CA LEU A 42 6.56 -0.60 7.32
C LEU A 42 5.87 -1.73 6.55
N LEU A 43 4.61 -1.53 6.17
CA LEU A 43 3.82 -2.51 5.44
C LEU A 43 4.42 -2.80 4.05
N VAL A 44 4.80 -1.76 3.31
CA VAL A 44 5.48 -1.93 2.03
C VAL A 44 6.78 -2.68 2.22
N ALA A 45 7.65 -2.24 3.15
CA ALA A 45 8.92 -2.92 3.41
C ALA A 45 8.75 -4.41 3.80
N ALA A 46 7.70 -4.75 4.56
CA ALA A 46 7.42 -6.13 4.94
C ALA A 46 6.86 -6.96 3.79
N VAL A 47 5.82 -6.47 3.10
CA VAL A 47 5.12 -7.21 2.03
C VAL A 47 6.00 -7.38 0.80
N PHE A 48 6.75 -6.34 0.42
CA PHE A 48 7.58 -6.35 -0.79
C PHE A 48 8.92 -7.08 -0.58
N ARG A 49 9.31 -7.38 0.66
CA ARG A 49 10.43 -8.29 0.96
C ARG A 49 10.07 -9.77 0.87
N MET A 50 8.80 -10.12 0.99
CA MET A 50 8.38 -11.50 0.81
C MET A 50 8.49 -11.85 -0.68
N GLU A 51 9.30 -12.85 -1.01
CA GLU A 51 9.25 -13.47 -2.33
C GLU A 51 7.89 -14.12 -2.50
N GLY A 52 7.06 -13.49 -3.34
CA GLY A 52 5.67 -13.86 -3.50
C GLY A 52 5.33 -14.17 -4.95
N GLU A 53 4.55 -15.23 -5.13
CA GLU A 53 3.88 -15.51 -6.40
C GLU A 53 3.02 -14.31 -6.84
N PRO A 54 2.93 -14.02 -8.15
CA PRO A 54 2.07 -12.97 -8.65
C PRO A 54 0.62 -13.20 -8.21
N PHE A 55 -0.04 -12.14 -7.78
CA PHE A 55 -1.43 -12.16 -7.38
C PHE A 55 -2.33 -11.67 -8.52
N VAL A 56 -3.14 -12.57 -9.06
CA VAL A 56 -4.16 -12.22 -10.04
C VAL A 56 -5.38 -11.70 -9.28
N PHE A 57 -5.63 -10.39 -9.37
CA PHE A 57 -6.73 -9.72 -8.69
C PHE A 57 -8.05 -9.93 -9.41
N LEU A 58 -8.06 -9.78 -10.74
CA LEU A 58 -9.29 -9.84 -11.53
C LEU A 58 -9.00 -10.32 -12.95
N THR A 59 -9.87 -11.17 -13.49
CA THR A 59 -9.83 -11.63 -14.89
C THR A 59 -11.11 -11.16 -15.56
N LEU A 60 -11.01 -10.25 -16.52
CA LEU A 60 -12.19 -9.62 -17.15
C LEU A 60 -12.75 -10.47 -18.29
N THR A 61 -11.88 -11.10 -19.06
CA THR A 61 -12.18 -11.84 -20.30
C THR A 61 -10.94 -12.67 -20.69
N GLU A 62 -11.07 -13.57 -21.66
CA GLU A 62 -9.96 -14.34 -22.22
C GLU A 62 -8.91 -13.38 -22.81
N GLY A 63 -7.87 -13.09 -22.01
CA GLY A 63 -6.71 -12.29 -22.41
C GLY A 63 -6.38 -11.12 -21.49
N VAL A 64 -7.33 -10.61 -20.69
CA VAL A 64 -7.09 -9.44 -19.81
C VAL A 64 -7.18 -9.82 -18.35
N ARG A 65 -6.04 -9.72 -17.66
CA ARG A 65 -5.89 -10.01 -16.23
C ARG A 65 -5.22 -8.84 -15.52
N PHE A 66 -5.77 -8.43 -14.39
CA PHE A 66 -5.09 -7.56 -13.44
C PHE A 66 -4.23 -8.42 -12.53
N VAL A 67 -2.92 -8.26 -12.67
CA VAL A 67 -1.93 -9.02 -11.91
C VAL A 67 -1.04 -8.06 -11.15
N LEU A 68 -0.99 -8.24 -9.83
CA LEU A 68 -0.03 -7.57 -8.97
C LEU A 68 1.19 -8.48 -8.84
N ARG A 69 2.36 -7.94 -9.19
CA ARG A 69 3.64 -8.62 -9.08
C ARG A 69 4.66 -7.68 -8.47
N THR A 70 5.53 -8.24 -7.65
CA THR A 70 6.60 -7.52 -6.96
C THR A 70 7.97 -7.97 -7.44
N ASP A 71 8.42 -7.37 -8.54
CA ASP A 71 9.81 -7.42 -9.00
C ASP A 71 10.69 -6.39 -8.26
N ALA A 72 12.00 -6.48 -8.43
CA ALA A 72 12.95 -5.62 -7.71
C ALA A 72 12.73 -4.12 -7.96
N LEU A 73 12.34 -3.72 -9.18
CA LEU A 73 12.04 -2.32 -9.50
C LEU A 73 10.73 -1.89 -8.85
N GLY A 74 9.69 -2.72 -8.94
CA GLY A 74 8.41 -2.46 -8.26
C GLY A 74 8.59 -2.23 -6.74
N ARG A 75 9.47 -2.99 -6.09
CA ARG A 75 9.82 -2.80 -4.67
C ARG A 75 10.51 -1.46 -4.42
N LEU A 76 11.55 -1.17 -5.20
CA LEU A 76 12.31 0.08 -5.08
C LEU A 76 11.38 1.30 -5.22
N PHE A 77 10.53 1.32 -6.25
CA PHE A 77 9.59 2.43 -6.46
C PHE A 77 8.55 2.52 -5.35
N ALA A 78 8.00 1.39 -4.88
CA ALA A 78 7.02 1.39 -3.80
C ALA A 78 7.60 1.95 -2.49
N GLU A 79 8.82 1.55 -2.13
CA GLU A 79 9.53 2.08 -0.95
C GLU A 79 9.83 3.57 -1.10
N LEU A 80 10.32 3.99 -2.27
CA LEU A 80 10.70 5.37 -2.54
C LEU A 80 9.48 6.31 -2.51
N ILE A 81 8.36 5.89 -3.10
CA ILE A 81 7.10 6.64 -3.03
C ILE A 81 6.65 6.80 -1.57
N CYS A 82 6.67 5.72 -0.78
CA CYS A 82 6.27 5.80 0.63
C CYS A 82 7.18 6.72 1.44
N ALA A 83 8.50 6.65 1.21
CA ALA A 83 9.48 7.50 1.89
C ALA A 83 9.28 8.98 1.55
N VAL A 84 9.05 9.30 0.27
CA VAL A 84 8.78 10.68 -0.17
C VAL A 84 7.50 11.19 0.48
N TRP A 85 6.40 10.42 0.42
CA TRP A 85 5.13 10.85 1.02
C TRP A 85 5.20 11.01 2.54
N PHE A 86 6.01 10.20 3.24
CA PHE A 86 6.21 10.35 4.68
C PHE A 86 6.99 11.64 5.03
N ALA A 87 7.84 12.13 4.13
CA ALA A 87 8.66 13.32 4.34
C ALA A 87 7.93 14.65 4.02
N VAL A 88 6.74 14.59 3.40
CA VAL A 88 5.87 15.75 3.09
C VAL A 88 4.95 16.07 4.26
#